data_AF-E9CPB6-F1
#
_entry.id   AF-E9CPB6-F1
#
_cell.length_a   1.000
_cell.length_b   1.000
_cell.length_c   1.000
_cell.angle_alpha   90.00
_cell.angle_beta   90.00
_cell.angle_gamma   90.00
#
_symmetry.space_group_name_H-M   'P 1'
#
loop_
_entity.id
_entity.type
_entity.pdbx_description
1 polymer ?
#
loop_
_entity_poly.entity_id
_entity_poly.type
_entity_poly.pdbx_seq_one_letter_code
_entity_poly.pdbx_strand_id
1 'polypeptide(L)'
;IEFFLTYFSGKSLSSLTENNIMQAVAKMPNRKHRQIWEARRDAALRKGLPVPDYVEKTVSAATRSQHLSFMRGLLKIAADEWKWIEKAPVVKVRKPVSRRIRWLTQDEVSTLIKCMPESFRHIVIFALATGLRRSNIIDLEWSQVDMQRKVAWIHQEKAKAGRAM
;
A
#
# COMPACT_ATOMS: atom_id res chain seq x y z
N ILE A 1 3.80 8.10 -9.94
CA ILE A 1 3.69 9.39 -10.66
C ILE A 1 3.47 9.18 -12.15
N GLU A 2 4.20 8.26 -12.80
CA GLU A 2 4.07 7.93 -14.23
C GLU A 2 2.65 7.86 -14.78
N PHE A 3 1.69 7.27 -14.05
CA PHE A 3 0.31 7.17 -14.51
C PHE A 3 -0.28 8.53 -14.90
N PHE A 4 -0.08 9.58 -14.11
CA PHE A 4 -0.66 10.89 -14.44
C PHE A 4 0.03 11.55 -15.62
N LEU A 5 1.32 11.24 -15.84
CA LEU A 5 2.04 11.72 -17.03
C LEU A 5 1.43 11.17 -18.32
N THR A 6 0.95 9.92 -18.34
CA THR A 6 0.31 9.38 -19.56
C THR A 6 -1.01 10.07 -19.92
N TYR A 7 -1.64 10.82 -19.02
CA TYR A 7 -2.91 11.50 -19.25
C TYR A 7 -2.80 13.03 -19.34
N PHE A 8 -1.82 13.60 -18.64
CA PHE A 8 -1.70 15.04 -18.43
C PHE A 8 -0.35 15.62 -18.86
N SER A 9 0.58 14.81 -19.37
CA SER A 9 1.82 15.34 -19.96
C SER A 9 1.50 16.32 -21.10
N GLY A 10 2.19 17.46 -21.10
CA GLY A 10 2.00 18.53 -22.08
C GLY A 10 0.73 19.37 -21.88
N LYS A 11 -0.14 19.06 -20.91
CA LYS A 11 -1.31 19.88 -20.60
C LYS A 11 -0.95 20.96 -19.58
N SER A 12 -1.53 22.15 -19.75
CA SER A 12 -1.45 23.20 -18.74
C SER A 12 -2.10 22.73 -17.43
N LEU A 13 -1.47 23.03 -16.29
CA LEU A 13 -2.05 22.76 -14.97
C LEU A 13 -3.42 23.43 -14.77
N SER A 14 -3.63 24.61 -15.34
CA SER A 14 -4.91 25.33 -15.24
C SER A 14 -6.06 24.62 -15.97
N SER A 15 -5.75 23.75 -16.94
CA SER A 15 -6.75 22.97 -17.68
C SER A 15 -7.24 21.73 -16.92
N LEU A 16 -6.60 21.37 -15.81
CA LEU A 16 -6.93 20.18 -15.04
C LEU A 16 -8.20 20.40 -14.20
N THR A 17 -9.31 19.83 -14.64
CA THR A 17 -10.58 19.87 -13.92
C THR A 17 -10.81 18.62 -13.07
N GLU A 18 -11.71 18.70 -12.08
CA GLU A 18 -12.16 17.54 -11.30
C GLU A 18 -12.61 16.38 -12.22
N ASN A 19 -13.40 16.70 -13.25
CA ASN A 19 -13.95 15.68 -14.15
C ASN A 19 -12.85 14.95 -14.94
N ASN A 20 -11.86 15.67 -15.48
CA ASN A 20 -10.76 15.03 -16.20
C ASN A 20 -9.93 14.12 -15.29
N ILE A 21 -9.67 14.54 -14.05
CA ILE A 21 -8.93 13.75 -13.05
C ILE A 21 -9.73 12.50 -12.66
N MET A 22 -11.03 12.64 -12.41
CA MET A 22 -11.92 11.54 -12.04
C MET A 22 -12.04 10.51 -13.17
N GLN A 23 -12.20 10.96 -14.42
CA GLN A 23 -12.26 10.08 -15.60
C GLN A 23 -10.95 9.32 -15.83
N ALA A 24 -9.80 9.99 -15.69
CA ALA A 24 -8.50 9.34 -15.82
C ALA A 24 -8.34 8.23 -14.76
N VAL A 25 -8.57 8.54 -13.48
CA VAL A 25 -8.43 7.56 -12.39
C VAL A 25 -9.47 6.44 -12.46
N ALA A 26 -10.67 6.70 -13.00
CA ALA A 26 -11.70 5.68 -13.18
C ALA A 26 -11.26 4.56 -14.13
N LYS A 27 -10.50 4.90 -15.18
CA LYS A 27 -9.97 3.97 -16.19
C LYS A 27 -8.57 3.44 -15.85
N MET A 28 -8.07 3.70 -14.64
CA MET A 28 -6.71 3.30 -14.26
C MET A 28 -6.54 1.77 -14.30
N PRO A 29 -5.66 1.23 -15.16
CA PRO A 29 -5.44 -0.20 -15.26
C PRO A 29 -4.62 -0.69 -14.07
N ASN A 30 -4.92 -1.90 -13.62
CA ASN A 30 -4.18 -2.54 -12.54
C ASN A 30 -2.89 -3.17 -13.09
N ARG A 31 -1.79 -2.39 -13.08
CA ARG A 31 -0.46 -2.83 -13.51
C ARG A 31 -0.03 -4.14 -12.84
N LYS A 32 -0.31 -4.30 -11.55
CA LYS A 32 0.05 -5.51 -10.79
C LYS A 32 -0.74 -6.74 -11.25
N HIS A 33 -2.01 -6.57 -11.63
CA HIS A 33 -2.82 -7.65 -12.21
C HIS A 33 -2.21 -8.15 -13.53
N ARG A 34 -1.76 -7.24 -14.40
CA ARG A 34 -1.04 -7.59 -15.63
C ARG A 34 0.26 -8.33 -15.35
N GLN A 35 1.11 -7.82 -14.46
CA GLN A 35 2.39 -8.47 -14.10
C GLN A 35 2.18 -9.90 -13.55
N ILE A 36 1.16 -10.09 -12.71
CA ILE A 36 0.81 -11.42 -12.18
C ILE A 36 0.36 -12.35 -13.31
N TRP A 37 -0.43 -11.86 -14.26
CA TRP A 37 -0.84 -12.65 -15.42
C TRP A 37 0.34 -12.99 -16.33
N GLU A 38 1.25 -12.05 -16.61
CA GLU A 38 2.47 -12.29 -17.38
C GLU A 38 3.33 -13.38 -16.74
N ALA A 39 3.55 -13.32 -15.43
CA ALA A 39 4.28 -14.37 -14.70
C ALA A 39 3.58 -15.75 -14.77
N ARG A 40 2.25 -15.78 -14.76
CA ARG A 40 1.47 -17.02 -14.92
C ARG A 40 1.55 -17.57 -16.33
N ARG A 41 1.45 -16.70 -17.35
CA ARG A 41 1.65 -17.07 -18.76
C ARG A 41 3.02 -17.70 -18.95
N ASP A 42 4.08 -17.04 -18.49
CA ASP A 42 5.45 -17.53 -18.67
C ASP A 42 5.68 -18.86 -17.94
N ALA A 43 5.04 -19.06 -16.79
CA ALA A 43 5.03 -20.34 -16.09
C ALA A 43 4.24 -21.44 -16.83
N ALA A 44 3.12 -21.10 -17.48
CA ALA A 44 2.35 -22.04 -18.30
C ALA A 44 3.11 -22.46 -19.55
N LEU A 45 3.75 -21.51 -20.25
CA LEU A 45 4.59 -21.77 -21.41
C LEU A 45 5.76 -22.71 -21.06
N ARG A 46 6.45 -22.48 -19.95
CA ARG A 46 7.52 -23.39 -19.47
C ARG A 46 7.03 -24.81 -19.16
N LYS A 47 5.74 -24.98 -18.88
CA LYS A 47 5.12 -26.28 -18.55
C LYS A 47 4.37 -26.91 -19.71
N GLY A 48 4.35 -26.29 -20.89
CA GLY A 48 3.56 -26.75 -22.05
C GLY A 48 2.04 -26.71 -21.80
N LEU A 49 1.58 -25.89 -20.86
CA LEU A 49 0.16 -25.74 -20.52
C LEU A 49 -0.48 -24.58 -21.33
N PRO A 50 -1.80 -24.64 -21.60
CA PRO A 50 -2.49 -23.54 -22.27
C PRO A 50 -2.39 -22.25 -21.45
N VAL A 51 -2.15 -21.14 -22.13
CA VAL A 51 -2.08 -19.81 -21.53
C VAL A 51 -3.51 -19.32 -21.25
N PRO A 52 -3.82 -18.88 -20.02
CA PRO A 52 -5.13 -18.31 -19.71
C PRO A 52 -5.29 -16.93 -20.37
N ASP A 53 -6.51 -16.61 -20.81
CA ASP A 53 -6.81 -15.31 -21.39
C ASP A 53 -6.59 -14.16 -20.41
N TYR A 54 -6.09 -13.04 -20.92
CA TYR A 54 -5.94 -11.82 -20.14
C TYR A 54 -7.23 -11.00 -20.14
N VAL A 55 -7.82 -10.83 -18.97
CA VAL A 55 -8.92 -9.88 -18.74
C VAL A 55 -8.39 -8.67 -18.00
N GLU A 56 -8.52 -7.49 -18.61
CA GLU A 56 -8.09 -6.25 -17.99
C GLU A 56 -8.95 -5.93 -16.75
N LYS A 57 -8.28 -5.47 -15.70
CA LYS A 57 -8.94 -5.05 -14.46
C LYS A 57 -8.49 -3.65 -14.09
N THR A 58 -9.44 -2.83 -13.68
CA THR A 58 -9.16 -1.53 -13.08
C THR A 58 -8.71 -1.70 -11.64
N VAL A 59 -8.05 -0.67 -11.11
CA VAL A 59 -7.57 -0.68 -9.73
C VAL A 59 -8.74 -0.60 -8.73
N SER A 60 -8.47 -1.03 -7.49
CA SER A 60 -9.45 -0.99 -6.40
C SER A 60 -9.93 0.44 -6.08
N ALA A 61 -11.09 0.56 -5.45
CA ALA A 61 -11.59 1.85 -4.95
C ALA A 61 -10.59 2.55 -4.00
N ALA A 62 -9.86 1.77 -3.17
CA ALA A 62 -8.85 2.31 -2.28
C ALA A 62 -7.66 2.89 -3.05
N THR A 63 -7.19 2.18 -4.09
CA THR A 63 -6.12 2.66 -4.97
C THR A 63 -6.54 3.93 -5.69
N ARG A 64 -7.78 4.01 -6.21
CA ARG A 64 -8.32 5.23 -6.82
C ARG A 64 -8.35 6.40 -5.82
N SER A 65 -8.85 6.16 -4.60
CA SER A 65 -8.88 7.19 -3.55
C SER A 65 -7.50 7.71 -3.18
N GLN A 66 -6.48 6.86 -3.15
CA GLN A 66 -5.10 7.28 -2.89
C GLN A 66 -4.56 8.19 -4.01
N HIS A 67 -4.81 7.83 -5.27
CA HIS A 67 -4.37 8.64 -6.43
C HIS A 67 -5.10 9.99 -6.50
N LEU A 68 -6.41 10.03 -6.20
CA LEU A 68 -7.14 11.28 -6.13
C LEU A 68 -6.66 12.16 -4.96
N SER A 69 -6.30 11.55 -3.82
CA SER A 69 -5.72 12.28 -2.67
C SER A 69 -4.38 12.91 -3.03
N PHE A 70 -3.55 12.19 -3.77
CA PHE A 70 -2.29 12.70 -4.29
C PHE A 70 -2.52 13.91 -5.22
N MET A 71 -3.38 13.78 -6.24
CA MET A 71 -3.68 14.89 -7.15
C MET A 71 -4.24 16.11 -6.43
N ARG A 72 -5.14 15.91 -5.48
CA ARG A 72 -5.68 17.00 -4.66
C ARG A 72 -4.58 17.72 -3.88
N GLY A 73 -3.65 16.98 -3.27
CA GLY A 73 -2.52 17.57 -2.55
C GLY A 73 -1.58 18.34 -3.47
N LEU A 74 -1.22 17.74 -4.61
CA LEU A 74 -0.34 18.35 -5.60
C LEU A 74 -0.92 19.67 -6.13
N LEU A 75 -2.19 19.67 -6.54
CA LEU A 75 -2.84 20.86 -7.09
C LEU A 75 -3.04 21.94 -6.01
N LYS A 76 -3.24 21.53 -4.75
CA LYS A 76 -3.30 22.48 -3.64
C LYS A 76 -1.96 23.17 -3.41
N ILE A 77 -0.85 22.44 -3.38
CA ILE A 77 0.50 23.03 -3.26
C ILE A 77 0.79 23.95 -4.45
N ALA A 78 0.45 23.52 -5.67
CA ALA A 78 0.63 24.31 -6.87
C ALA A 78 -0.12 25.66 -6.83
N ALA A 79 -1.30 25.70 -6.21
CA ALA A 79 -2.08 26.93 -6.05
C ALA A 79 -1.63 27.77 -4.84
N ASP A 80 -1.46 27.13 -3.68
CA ASP A 80 -1.31 27.82 -2.41
C ASP A 80 0.14 28.25 -2.16
N GLU A 81 1.12 27.40 -2.50
CA GLU A 81 2.54 27.63 -2.23
C GLU A 81 3.26 28.16 -3.47
N TRP A 82 3.13 27.48 -4.60
CA TRP A 82 3.90 27.82 -5.80
C TRP A 82 3.27 28.91 -6.66
N LYS A 83 1.99 29.21 -6.46
CA LYS A 83 1.22 30.18 -7.25
C LYS A 83 1.24 29.91 -8.76
N TRP A 84 1.36 28.64 -9.16
CA TRP A 84 1.36 28.22 -10.58
C TRP A 84 -0.04 28.25 -11.19
N ILE A 85 -1.06 28.13 -10.36
CA ILE A 85 -2.47 28.27 -10.74
C ILE A 85 -3.17 29.17 -9.73
N GLU A 86 -4.17 29.92 -10.17
CA GLU A 86 -4.92 30.81 -9.26
C GLU A 86 -5.70 30.04 -8.21
N LYS A 87 -6.26 28.88 -8.58
CA LYS A 87 -7.11 28.07 -7.71
C LYS A 87 -7.02 26.60 -8.03
N ALA A 88 -6.84 25.78 -6.99
CA ALA A 88 -6.89 24.33 -7.12
C ALA A 88 -8.33 23.83 -7.36
N PRO A 89 -8.56 22.89 -8.30
CA PRO A 89 -9.86 22.26 -8.47
C PRO A 89 -10.24 21.44 -7.22
N VAL A 90 -11.53 21.46 -6.87
CA VAL A 90 -12.05 20.69 -5.74
C VAL A 90 -12.21 19.24 -6.17
N VAL A 91 -11.23 18.38 -5.84
CA VAL A 91 -11.32 16.94 -6.13
C VAL A 91 -11.94 16.20 -4.95
N LYS A 92 -13.17 15.69 -5.11
CA LYS A 92 -13.85 14.90 -4.07
C LYS A 92 -13.24 13.50 -3.95
N VAL A 93 -12.59 13.26 -2.81
CA VAL A 93 -12.05 11.93 -2.48
C VAL A 93 -12.92 11.26 -1.43
N ARG A 94 -13.61 10.19 -1.82
CA ARG A 94 -14.32 9.32 -0.88
C ARG A 94 -13.33 8.31 -0.29
N LYS A 95 -13.23 8.27 1.04
CA LYS A 95 -12.46 7.22 1.71
C LYS A 95 -13.17 5.88 1.49
N PRO A 96 -12.47 4.83 1.02
CA PRO A 96 -13.05 3.50 0.92
C PRO A 96 -13.44 3.02 2.33
N VAL A 97 -14.60 2.38 2.46
CA VAL A 97 -14.99 1.73 3.72
C VAL A 97 -14.03 0.57 3.98
N SER A 98 -13.26 0.64 5.06
CA SER A 98 -12.38 -0.45 5.47
C SER A 98 -13.22 -1.59 6.02
N ARG A 99 -13.27 -2.73 5.32
CA ARG A 99 -14.03 -3.92 5.73
C ARG A 99 -13.20 -4.96 6.48
N ARG A 100 -11.91 -4.71 6.76
CA ARG A 100 -11.05 -5.68 7.46
C ARG A 100 -10.67 -5.16 8.84
N ILE A 101 -11.49 -5.53 9.81
CA ILE A 101 -11.07 -5.61 11.22
C ILE A 101 -11.51 -6.99 11.70
N ARG A 102 -10.60 -7.96 11.63
CA ARG A 102 -10.74 -9.27 12.27
C ARG A 102 -9.47 -9.51 13.06
N TRP A 103 -9.63 -9.89 14.31
CA TRP A 103 -8.56 -10.30 15.20
C TRP A 103 -8.57 -11.84 15.27
N LEU A 104 -7.41 -12.44 15.54
CA LEU A 104 -7.34 -13.87 15.81
C LEU A 104 -7.89 -14.14 17.20
N THR A 105 -8.70 -15.19 17.34
CA THR A 105 -9.07 -15.73 18.66
C THR A 105 -7.90 -16.49 19.27
N GLN A 106 -7.97 -16.77 20.57
CA GLN A 106 -6.93 -17.52 21.27
C GLN A 106 -6.75 -18.93 20.66
N ASP A 107 -7.84 -19.61 20.32
CA ASP A 107 -7.81 -20.94 19.70
C ASP A 107 -7.18 -20.91 18.30
N GLU A 108 -7.45 -19.86 17.53
CA GLU A 108 -6.83 -19.66 16.22
C GLU A 108 -5.34 -19.40 16.33
N VAL A 109 -4.91 -18.63 17.34
CA VAL A 109 -3.48 -18.42 17.64
C VAL A 109 -2.82 -19.74 18.02
N SER A 110 -3.42 -20.53 18.90
CA SER A 110 -2.89 -21.84 19.30
C SER A 110 -2.76 -22.78 18.10
N THR A 111 -3.77 -22.80 17.23
CA THR A 111 -3.76 -23.62 16.00
C THR A 111 -2.68 -23.13 15.03
N LEU A 112 -2.57 -21.81 14.83
CA LEU A 112 -1.56 -21.19 13.98
C LEU A 112 -0.14 -21.56 14.42
N ILE A 113 0.16 -21.50 15.72
CA ILE A 113 1.49 -21.82 16.26
C ILE A 113 1.81 -23.31 16.09
N LYS A 114 0.83 -24.21 16.30
CA LYS A 114 1.00 -25.67 16.16
C LYS A 114 1.32 -26.08 14.71
N CYS A 115 0.65 -25.47 13.74
CA CYS A 115 0.82 -25.80 12.32
C CYS A 115 2.06 -25.15 11.67
N MET A 116 2.81 -24.31 12.41
CA MET A 116 3.90 -23.53 11.85
C MET A 116 5.24 -24.27 11.89
N PRO A 117 6.07 -24.16 10.83
CA PRO A 117 7.47 -24.58 10.88
C PRO A 117 8.24 -23.86 11.98
N GLU A 118 9.17 -24.57 12.61
CA GLU A 118 9.95 -24.07 13.75
C GLU A 118 10.75 -22.80 13.43
N SER A 119 11.29 -22.71 12.21
CA SER A 119 12.05 -21.56 11.71
C SER A 119 11.27 -20.24 11.74
N PHE A 120 9.94 -20.28 11.63
CA PHE A 120 9.08 -19.09 11.58
C PHE A 120 8.30 -18.85 12.87
N ARG A 121 8.17 -19.89 13.70
CA ARG A 121 7.34 -19.90 14.91
C ARG A 121 7.70 -18.78 15.88
N HIS A 122 9.00 -18.60 16.17
CA HIS A 122 9.49 -17.62 17.14
C HIS A 122 9.16 -16.18 16.73
N ILE A 123 9.28 -15.85 15.44
CA ILE A 123 8.96 -14.53 14.88
C ILE A 123 7.47 -14.23 15.05
N VAL A 124 6.60 -15.22 14.80
CA VAL A 124 5.14 -15.03 14.92
C VAL A 124 4.71 -14.91 16.38
N ILE A 125 5.28 -15.71 17.29
CA ILE A 125 5.04 -15.57 18.73
C ILE A 125 5.45 -14.17 19.19
N PHE A 126 6.63 -13.70 18.79
CA PHE A 126 7.11 -12.36 19.12
C PHE A 126 6.17 -11.28 18.55
N ALA A 127 5.69 -11.42 17.32
CA ALA A 127 4.74 -10.49 16.71
C ALA A 127 3.40 -10.43 17.47
N LEU A 128 2.88 -11.59 17.89
CA LEU A 128 1.64 -11.70 18.65
C LEU A 128 1.77 -11.11 20.06
N ALA A 129 2.93 -11.29 20.71
CA ALA A 129 3.19 -10.78 22.05
C ALA A 129 3.44 -9.27 22.09
N THR A 130 4.08 -8.70 21.07
CA THR A 130 4.52 -7.30 21.06
C THR A 130 3.64 -6.36 20.24
N GLY A 131 2.84 -6.90 19.31
CA GLY A 131 2.06 -6.10 18.37
C GLY A 131 2.91 -5.28 17.39
N LEU A 132 4.22 -5.55 17.30
CA LEU A 132 5.12 -4.85 16.39
C LEU A 132 4.77 -5.13 14.93
N ARG A 133 5.08 -4.15 14.08
CA ARG A 133 4.97 -4.32 12.63
C ARG A 133 6.02 -5.30 12.15
N ARG A 134 5.65 -6.09 11.13
CA ARG A 134 6.58 -7.04 10.48
C ARG A 134 7.94 -6.43 10.15
N SER A 135 7.98 -5.23 9.57
CA SER A 135 9.26 -4.56 9.26
C SER A 135 10.08 -4.30 10.52
N ASN A 136 9.45 -3.80 11.59
CA ASN A 136 10.12 -3.48 12.84
C ASN A 136 10.67 -4.73 13.54
N ILE A 137 10.06 -5.90 13.31
CA ILE A 137 10.55 -7.18 13.85
C ILE A 137 11.74 -7.69 13.02
N ILE A 138 11.65 -7.62 11.69
CA ILE A 138 12.70 -8.11 10.79
C ILE A 138 13.95 -7.22 10.87
N ASP A 139 13.76 -5.91 11.03
CA ASP A 139 14.83 -4.92 11.09
C ASP A 139 15.24 -4.58 12.53
N LEU A 140 14.92 -5.45 13.50
CA LEU A 140 15.28 -5.30 14.91
C LEU A 140 16.74 -5.69 15.12
N GLU A 141 17.53 -4.80 15.72
CA GLU A 141 18.93 -5.05 16.03
C GLU A 141 19.10 -5.50 17.50
N TRP A 142 20.12 -6.30 17.77
CA TRP A 142 20.44 -6.75 19.15
C TRP A 142 20.74 -5.58 20.10
N SER A 143 21.28 -4.48 19.57
CA SER A 143 21.48 -3.22 20.29
C SER A 143 20.19 -2.63 20.85
N GLN A 144 19.04 -3.03 20.30
CA GLN A 144 17.71 -2.53 20.66
C GLN A 144 16.95 -3.45 21.63
N VAL A 145 17.62 -4.49 22.14
CA VAL A 145 17.02 -5.49 23.03
C VAL A 145 17.80 -5.55 24.34
N ASP A 146 17.14 -5.21 25.43
CA ASP A 146 17.63 -5.46 26.77
C ASP A 146 16.99 -6.73 27.33
N MET A 147 17.75 -7.82 27.30
CA MET A 147 17.31 -9.12 27.78
C MET A 147 17.11 -9.18 29.31
N GLN A 148 17.81 -8.35 30.09
CA GLN A 148 17.64 -8.30 31.53
C GLN A 148 16.33 -7.61 31.89
N ARG A 149 16.05 -6.48 31.23
CA ARG A 149 14.81 -5.73 31.42
C ARG A 149 13.63 -6.34 30.67
N LYS A 150 13.89 -7.28 29.74
CA LYS A 150 12.90 -7.86 28.81
C LYS A 150 12.18 -6.78 28.01
N VAL A 151 12.93 -5.79 27.55
CA VAL A 151 12.44 -4.65 26.79
C VAL A 151 13.11 -4.64 25.42
N ALA A 152 12.32 -4.43 24.38
CA ALA A 152 12.82 -4.05 23.07
C ALA A 152 12.25 -2.67 22.72
N TRP A 153 13.07 -1.78 22.17
CA TRP A 153 12.63 -0.45 21.76
C TRP A 153 12.80 -0.26 20.25
N ILE A 154 11.91 0.53 19.66
CA ILE A 154 11.99 0.89 18.23
C ILE A 154 12.29 2.39 18.11
N HIS A 155 13.33 2.73 17.33
CA HIS A 155 13.68 4.12 17.07
C HIS A 155 12.52 4.89 16.42
N GLN A 156 12.41 6.18 16.78
CA GLN A 156 11.29 7.05 16.43
C GLN A 156 11.02 7.14 14.92
N GLU A 157 12.06 7.07 14.10
CA GLU A 157 11.99 7.09 12.63
C GLU A 157 11.24 5.87 12.05
N LYS A 158 11.30 4.73 12.76
CA LYS A 158 10.58 3.49 12.42
C LYS A 158 9.21 3.40 13.13
N ALA A 159 8.88 4.35 14.01
CA ALA A 159 7.62 4.40 14.74
C ALA A 159 6.59 5.30 14.03
N LYS A 160 5.42 4.75 13.70
CA LYS A 160 4.36 5.48 12.97
C LYS A 160 3.81 6.71 13.71
N ALA A 161 4.11 6.84 15.00
CA ALA A 161 3.60 7.90 15.87
C ALA A 161 4.65 8.99 16.20
N GLY A 162 5.86 8.93 15.63
CA GLY A 162 6.92 9.91 15.91
C GLY A 162 7.37 9.93 17.37
N ARG A 163 7.13 8.83 18.11
CA ARG A 163 7.57 8.63 19.50
C ARG A 163 8.17 7.25 19.62
N ALA A 164 9.22 7.13 20.43
CA ALA A 164 9.84 5.85 20.71
C ALA A 164 8.84 4.99 21.50
N MET A 165 8.81 3.69 21.20
CA MET A 165 8.00 2.69 21.88
C MET A 165 8.93 1.59 22.36
#